data_AF-A0A1I7W3A9-F1
#
_entry.id   AF-A0A1I7W3A9-F1
#
_cell.length_a   1.000
_cell.length_b   1.000
_cell.length_c   1.000
_cell.angle_alpha   90.00
_cell.angle_beta   90.00
_cell.angle_gamma   90.00
#
_symmetry.space_group_name_H-M   'P 1'
#
loop_
_entity.id
_entity.type
_entity.pdbx_description
1 polymer ?
#
loop_
_entity_poly.entity_id
_entity_poly.type
_entity_poly.pdbx_seq_one_letter_code
_entity_poly.pdbx_strand_id
1 'polypeptide(L)'
;MRRILNSQTDNEQVPVLPHIYNISRISNDPVGSQLQSVSDRSENTETGQITSFFTVRKRQTSEKGCCSLDGKKTKAYGTLDAINISSSRLVPCHRIFDDKENALEDVIVQVVPDAVSNSPLGIFQMLPPELLYIMFDRIPVVQLKQLSLSSGTLNAKIREYITMVSACRRFFAETIAVYDVDFESAQDPFYAWGMLLKACAIAMSFHGSHVFLAKFFSKNRNVGNWSGWGRCFMAFCKGWTHSECVELFRTVMRFTGLNGILNRAMSRKVKNYPHLEMEVRARLRGFFLSHCEKNEECYGFWNSIILRTQKTIAQQGQLFMILFGPLTLDEDNCEVIDWELLSNTTIEDRRLCEEIIDPMSFSIHCMVTNENLRGFAWSDYHIFNLIEEITTAPHPWTLDNFAALLALRPKLIHIALHARIIHGHEEEAAHLFHAINSVLHQWGIFSSSAVTGVLLKTFRALSDIRRRLFLSSFLRTESELLSDALMNEPFDRDYFYMELAVGRAVSPLVTLMASNV
;
A
#
# COMPACT_ATOMS: atom_id res chain seq x y z
N MET A 1 33.33 -21.15 43.81
CA MET A 1 34.75 -20.74 43.67
C MET A 1 34.88 -20.05 42.32
N ARG A 2 34.69 -18.72 42.26
CA ARG A 2 35.75 -17.68 42.14
C ARG A 2 36.67 -17.90 40.93
N ARG A 3 36.42 -17.17 39.83
CA ARG A 3 37.08 -15.93 39.33
C ARG A 3 38.28 -16.28 38.44
N ILE A 4 38.46 -15.72 37.24
CA ILE A 4 38.69 -14.31 36.85
C ILE A 4 38.09 -14.13 35.43
N LEU A 5 37.19 -13.21 35.01
CA LEU A 5 37.05 -11.73 35.04
C LEU A 5 38.01 -10.90 34.14
N ASN A 6 37.41 -10.40 33.04
CA ASN A 6 37.53 -9.07 32.42
C ASN A 6 38.82 -8.58 31.75
N SER A 7 38.69 -8.22 30.46
CA SER A 7 38.99 -6.85 29.98
C SER A 7 38.11 -6.46 28.79
N GLN A 8 37.67 -5.21 28.82
CA GLN A 8 36.71 -4.52 27.95
C GLN A 8 37.34 -3.93 26.67
N THR A 9 36.43 -3.53 25.76
CA THR A 9 36.41 -2.34 24.87
C THR A 9 37.15 -2.32 23.52
N ASP A 10 36.32 -2.07 22.50
CA ASP A 10 36.46 -1.22 21.32
C ASP A 10 37.40 -1.63 20.18
N ASN A 11 36.83 -2.04 19.05
CA ASN A 11 36.72 -1.13 17.90
C ASN A 11 35.89 -1.71 16.75
N GLU A 12 35.12 -0.80 16.15
CA GLU A 12 34.37 -0.91 14.91
C GLU A 12 35.21 -1.48 13.76
N GLN A 13 34.62 -2.41 12.99
CA GLN A 13 34.84 -2.46 11.54
C GLN A 13 33.68 -3.22 10.88
N VAL A 14 32.88 -2.45 10.16
CA VAL A 14 31.85 -2.89 9.21
C VAL A 14 32.53 -3.64 8.06
N PRO A 15 32.12 -4.87 7.70
CA PRO A 15 32.57 -5.48 6.46
C PRO A 15 31.76 -4.91 5.30
N VAL A 16 32.45 -4.09 4.50
CA VAL A 16 32.05 -3.61 3.18
C VAL A 16 31.82 -4.82 2.25
N LEU A 17 30.62 -4.90 1.66
CA LEU A 17 30.28 -5.86 0.60
C LEU A 17 30.94 -5.47 -0.73
N PRO A 18 31.37 -6.44 -1.57
CA PRO A 18 32.07 -6.15 -2.80
C PRO A 18 31.09 -5.77 -3.92
N HIS A 19 31.28 -4.56 -4.45
CA HIS A 19 30.74 -4.09 -5.72
C HIS A 19 31.20 -4.98 -6.87
N ILE A 20 30.26 -5.58 -7.60
CA ILE A 20 30.54 -6.30 -8.84
C ILE A 20 30.62 -5.29 -9.98
N TYR A 21 31.81 -5.17 -10.55
CA TYR A 21 32.13 -4.38 -11.74
C TYR A 21 31.75 -5.12 -13.04
N ASN A 22 31.28 -4.31 -13.99
CA ASN A 22 31.22 -4.44 -15.45
C ASN A 22 32.01 -5.58 -16.13
N ILE A 23 31.35 -6.23 -17.11
CA ILE A 23 31.96 -6.69 -18.36
C ILE A 23 31.18 -6.15 -19.56
N SER A 24 31.94 -5.58 -20.48
CA SER A 24 31.54 -4.81 -21.66
C SER A 24 31.23 -5.64 -22.91
N ARG A 25 30.27 -5.11 -23.71
CA ARG A 25 30.19 -5.03 -25.19
C ARG A 25 30.21 -6.32 -26.03
N ILE A 26 29.26 -6.43 -26.99
CA ILE A 26 29.48 -6.22 -28.44
C ILE A 26 28.14 -6.04 -29.17
N SER A 27 28.19 -5.21 -30.21
CA SER A 27 27.20 -4.62 -31.10
C SER A 27 26.38 -5.55 -32.01
N ASN A 28 25.17 -5.13 -32.42
CA ASN A 28 24.86 -4.65 -33.78
C ASN A 28 23.34 -4.52 -34.01
N ASP A 29 22.91 -3.29 -34.31
CA ASP A 29 21.68 -2.92 -35.03
C ASP A 29 21.80 -3.31 -36.54
N PRO A 30 20.73 -3.42 -37.36
CA PRO A 30 19.82 -2.28 -37.61
C PRO A 30 18.34 -2.55 -37.98
N VAL A 31 17.52 -1.55 -37.63
CA VAL A 31 16.51 -0.81 -38.43
C VAL A 31 15.60 -1.60 -39.40
N GLY A 32 14.29 -1.51 -39.13
CA GLY A 32 13.22 -1.76 -40.10
C GLY A 32 11.94 -1.00 -39.76
N SER A 33 11.78 0.20 -40.32
CA SER A 33 10.59 1.05 -40.30
C SER A 33 9.43 0.46 -41.14
N GLN A 34 8.18 0.58 -40.69
CA GLN A 34 7.04 0.85 -41.59
C GLN A 34 5.77 1.37 -40.89
N LEU A 35 5.02 2.15 -41.66
CA LEU A 35 3.94 3.08 -41.30
C LEU A 35 2.54 2.43 -41.19
N GLN A 36 1.73 3.07 -40.34
CA GLN A 36 0.29 3.42 -40.44
C GLN A 36 -0.76 2.42 -40.97
N SER A 37 -1.84 2.28 -40.21
CA SER A 37 -3.16 2.79 -40.65
C SER A 37 -4.14 2.94 -39.48
N VAL A 38 -4.98 3.96 -39.58
CA VAL A 38 -6.03 4.39 -38.65
C VAL A 38 -7.38 3.83 -39.13
N SER A 39 -8.23 3.39 -38.21
CA SER A 39 -9.66 3.18 -38.44
C SER A 39 -10.44 3.21 -37.12
N ASP A 40 -11.66 3.68 -37.21
CA ASP A 40 -12.48 4.37 -36.22
C ASP A 40 -13.14 3.55 -35.09
N ARG A 41 -13.58 4.34 -34.10
CA ARG A 41 -14.36 4.04 -32.89
C ARG A 41 -15.64 3.21 -33.11
N SER A 42 -15.92 2.31 -32.16
CA SER A 42 -17.28 2.20 -31.59
C SER A 42 -17.22 1.80 -30.12
N GLU A 43 -17.90 2.58 -29.28
CA GLU A 43 -18.15 2.30 -27.87
C GLU A 43 -19.17 1.16 -27.76
N ASN A 44 -18.81 0.07 -27.08
CA ASN A 44 -19.78 -0.89 -26.57
C ASN A 44 -19.30 -1.44 -25.21
N THR A 45 -20.24 -1.41 -24.27
CA THR A 45 -20.18 -1.86 -22.88
C THR A 45 -19.67 -3.30 -22.71
N GLU A 46 -18.53 -3.47 -22.04
CA GLU A 46 -17.96 -4.77 -21.68
C GLU A 46 -18.59 -5.32 -20.39
N THR A 47 -19.47 -6.30 -20.55
CA THR A 47 -19.82 -7.27 -19.52
C THR A 47 -19.23 -8.63 -19.89
N GLY A 48 -18.44 -9.20 -18.99
CA GLY A 48 -18.27 -10.65 -18.86
C GLY A 48 -17.57 -11.35 -20.01
N GLN A 49 -16.28 -11.09 -20.18
CA GLN A 49 -15.32 -12.01 -20.80
C GLN A 49 -13.97 -11.72 -20.16
N ILE A 50 -13.20 -12.76 -19.84
CA ILE A 50 -11.74 -12.63 -19.82
C ILE A 50 -11.41 -12.13 -21.21
N THR A 51 -11.23 -10.81 -21.34
CA THR A 51 -10.90 -10.18 -22.60
C THR A 51 -9.61 -10.80 -23.11
N SER A 52 -9.44 -10.77 -24.41
CA SER A 52 -8.37 -11.40 -25.19
C SER A 52 -6.96 -10.87 -24.89
N PHE A 53 -6.56 -10.78 -23.62
CA PHE A 53 -5.19 -10.71 -23.14
C PHE A 53 -4.43 -12.02 -23.40
N PHE A 54 -5.16 -13.10 -23.71
CA PHE A 54 -4.64 -14.37 -24.19
C PHE A 54 -4.52 -14.40 -25.71
N THR A 55 -3.83 -13.42 -26.31
CA THR A 55 -2.89 -13.85 -27.35
C THR A 55 -1.70 -14.41 -26.60
N VAL A 56 -1.77 -15.71 -26.35
CA VAL A 56 -0.58 -16.53 -26.40
C VAL A 56 0.25 -15.98 -27.56
N ARG A 57 1.40 -15.33 -27.28
CA ARG A 57 2.53 -15.45 -28.18
C ARG A 57 2.76 -16.94 -28.22
N LYS A 58 2.08 -17.58 -29.17
CA LYS A 58 2.11 -19.02 -29.37
C LYS A 58 3.57 -19.43 -29.41
N ARG A 59 3.99 -20.12 -28.34
CA ARG A 59 4.59 -21.43 -28.53
C ARG A 59 3.55 -22.19 -29.40
N GLN A 60 3.89 -22.45 -30.67
CA GLN A 60 3.00 -22.89 -31.77
C GLN A 60 2.13 -24.11 -31.36
N THR A 61 0.85 -24.31 -31.74
CA THR A 61 0.21 -24.59 -33.06
C THR A 61 -1.35 -24.59 -32.90
N SER A 62 -2.19 -23.83 -33.63
CA SER A 62 -3.05 -24.09 -34.83
C SER A 62 -4.45 -24.70 -34.52
N GLU A 63 -5.51 -23.86 -34.38
CA GLU A 63 -6.75 -23.78 -35.23
C GLU A 63 -7.95 -24.61 -34.66
N LYS A 64 -9.26 -24.31 -34.73
CA LYS A 64 -10.14 -23.19 -35.15
C LYS A 64 -11.61 -23.55 -34.76
N GLY A 65 -12.51 -22.55 -34.62
CA GLY A 65 -13.98 -22.64 -34.83
C GLY A 65 -14.88 -22.51 -33.57
N CYS A 66 -15.57 -21.39 -33.27
CA CYS A 66 -16.78 -20.70 -33.83
C CYS A 66 -18.08 -21.03 -33.03
N CYS A 67 -18.65 -20.05 -32.28
CA CYS A 67 -19.93 -19.33 -32.52
C CYS A 67 -21.17 -20.02 -31.84
N SER A 68 -22.22 -19.40 -31.26
CA SER A 68 -22.74 -18.02 -31.12
C SER A 68 -23.94 -17.95 -30.12
N LEU A 69 -24.28 -16.73 -29.62
CA LEU A 69 -25.64 -16.13 -29.42
C LEU A 69 -26.64 -16.78 -28.41
N ASP A 70 -27.56 -16.12 -27.67
CA ASP A 70 -27.99 -14.72 -27.40
C ASP A 70 -29.14 -14.79 -26.34
N GLY A 71 -29.56 -13.68 -25.71
CA GLY A 71 -30.97 -13.54 -25.24
C GLY A 71 -31.29 -13.15 -23.77
N LYS A 72 -31.24 -11.83 -23.49
CA LYS A 72 -32.33 -10.94 -22.98
C LYS A 72 -33.24 -11.28 -21.75
N LYS A 73 -33.17 -10.34 -20.79
CA LYS A 73 -34.22 -9.39 -20.29
C LYS A 73 -35.20 -9.72 -19.11
N THR A 74 -35.19 -8.73 -18.17
CA THR A 74 -36.28 -7.89 -17.61
C THR A 74 -36.98 -8.16 -16.25
N LYS A 75 -36.93 -7.08 -15.41
CA LYS A 75 -37.99 -6.44 -14.56
C LYS A 75 -38.53 -7.23 -13.35
N ALA A 76 -39.01 -6.66 -12.23
CA ALA A 76 -39.37 -5.30 -11.82
C ALA A 76 -39.68 -5.23 -10.29
N TYR A 77 -39.57 -4.02 -9.73
CA TYR A 77 -40.39 -3.34 -8.68
C TYR A 77 -40.69 -3.93 -7.29
N GLY A 78 -40.52 -3.05 -6.28
CA GLY A 78 -41.17 -3.11 -4.98
C GLY A 78 -40.87 -1.85 -4.14
N THR A 79 -41.84 -0.94 -4.03
CA THR A 79 -41.86 0.29 -3.21
C THR A 79 -42.71 0.05 -1.96
N LEU A 80 -42.39 0.64 -0.79
CA LEU A 80 -43.33 1.31 0.13
C LEU A 80 -42.67 1.79 1.45
N ASP A 81 -42.68 3.12 1.61
CA ASP A 81 -43.07 3.98 2.73
C ASP A 81 -42.50 3.89 4.17
N ALA A 82 -41.77 4.97 4.49
CA ALA A 82 -41.87 5.93 5.60
C ALA A 82 -42.77 5.65 6.82
N ILE A 83 -42.19 5.83 8.02
CA ILE A 83 -42.84 6.46 9.19
C ILE A 83 -41.84 7.39 9.91
N ASN A 84 -42.33 8.60 10.17
CA ASN A 84 -41.75 9.72 10.92
C ASN A 84 -42.10 9.55 12.41
N ILE A 85 -41.26 10.02 13.36
CA ILE A 85 -41.67 10.64 14.64
C ILE A 85 -40.45 11.28 15.31
N SER A 86 -40.71 12.44 15.91
CA SER A 86 -39.83 13.45 16.47
C SER A 86 -39.50 13.29 17.96
N SER A 87 -38.51 14.09 18.37
CA SER A 87 -38.49 14.93 19.59
C SER A 87 -37.51 14.57 20.74
N SER A 88 -36.42 15.36 20.78
CA SER A 88 -35.95 16.20 21.90
C SER A 88 -35.65 15.65 23.31
N ARG A 89 -34.42 16.01 23.75
CA ARG A 89 -34.03 16.75 24.97
C ARG A 89 -33.50 16.01 26.21
N LEU A 90 -32.33 16.53 26.63
CA LEU A 90 -31.83 16.87 27.99
C LEU A 90 -30.74 16.01 28.64
N VAL A 91 -29.73 16.75 29.07
CA VAL A 91 -28.48 16.41 29.79
C VAL A 91 -28.71 16.57 31.29
N PRO A 92 -28.05 15.79 32.16
CA PRO A 92 -27.82 16.17 33.55
C PRO A 92 -26.33 16.51 33.81
N CYS A 93 -26.08 17.68 34.39
CA CYS A 93 -24.82 18.05 35.03
C CYS A 93 -24.83 17.65 36.52
N HIS A 94 -23.76 17.02 37.00
CA HIS A 94 -23.49 16.87 38.44
C HIS A 94 -22.24 17.67 38.84
N ARG A 95 -22.38 18.50 39.88
CA ARG A 95 -21.32 19.16 40.65
C ARG A 95 -20.97 18.29 41.85
N ILE A 96 -19.70 17.95 42.06
CA ILE A 96 -19.14 17.55 43.37
C ILE A 96 -17.66 17.97 43.38
N PHE A 97 -17.30 18.95 44.21
CA PHE A 97 -16.21 18.97 45.19
C PHE A 97 -15.92 20.42 45.63
N ASP A 98 -16.31 20.70 46.86
CA ASP A 98 -15.88 21.84 47.67
C ASP A 98 -14.55 21.54 48.38
N ASP A 99 -13.92 22.64 48.82
CA ASP A 99 -12.96 22.78 49.91
C ASP A 99 -11.48 22.44 49.66
N LYS A 100 -10.72 23.48 49.29
CA LYS A 100 -9.50 23.96 49.99
C LYS A 100 -8.86 25.15 49.26
N GLU A 101 -9.30 26.38 49.54
CA GLU A 101 -8.57 27.57 49.10
C GLU A 101 -8.78 28.81 50.00
N ASN A 102 -8.63 28.68 51.33
CA ASN A 102 -8.70 29.83 52.26
C ASN A 102 -7.32 30.33 52.70
N ALA A 103 -6.32 30.36 51.81
CA ALA A 103 -4.98 30.84 52.15
C ALA A 103 -4.35 31.81 51.13
N LEU A 104 -5.11 32.24 50.11
CA LEU A 104 -4.59 33.16 49.08
C LEU A 104 -5.45 34.42 48.86
N GLU A 105 -6.40 34.72 49.76
CA GLU A 105 -7.27 35.89 49.62
C GLU A 105 -6.58 37.23 49.96
N ASP A 106 -5.53 37.24 50.77
CA ASP A 106 -4.98 38.51 51.31
C ASP A 106 -3.90 39.19 50.44
N VAL A 107 -3.54 38.64 49.27
CA VAL A 107 -2.50 39.23 48.39
C VAL A 107 -3.05 39.70 47.04
N ILE A 108 -4.31 39.43 46.70
CA ILE A 108 -4.90 39.76 45.37
C ILE A 108 -5.82 41.00 45.43
N VAL A 109 -5.81 41.79 46.51
CA VAL A 109 -6.75 42.92 46.68
C VAL A 109 -6.30 44.22 45.98
N GLN A 110 -5.24 44.24 45.17
CA GLN A 110 -4.95 45.42 44.35
C GLN A 110 -4.69 45.07 42.88
N VAL A 111 -5.60 45.62 42.05
CA VAL A 111 -5.68 45.60 40.58
C VAL A 111 -6.42 44.38 39.99
N VAL A 112 -7.67 44.18 40.41
CA VAL A 112 -8.69 43.65 39.49
C VAL A 112 -9.39 44.85 38.87
N PRO A 113 -9.22 45.14 37.57
CA PRO A 113 -10.06 46.13 36.92
C PRO A 113 -11.51 45.66 36.99
N ASP A 114 -12.40 46.54 37.47
CA ASP A 114 -13.86 46.40 37.47
C ASP A 114 -14.38 46.36 36.02
N ALA A 115 -14.11 45.25 35.34
CA ALA A 115 -14.71 44.73 34.13
C ALA A 115 -13.85 43.55 33.68
N VAL A 116 -13.90 42.42 34.38
CA VAL A 116 -13.72 41.14 33.68
C VAL A 116 -14.94 41.04 32.77
N SER A 117 -14.83 41.66 31.59
CA SER A 117 -15.84 41.53 30.56
C SER A 117 -16.11 40.04 30.41
N ASN A 118 -17.39 39.64 30.40
CA ASN A 118 -17.84 38.31 29.96
C ASN A 118 -17.53 38.12 28.47
N SER A 119 -16.30 38.41 28.06
CA SER A 119 -15.81 38.15 26.74
C SER A 119 -15.42 36.68 26.67
N PRO A 120 -15.60 36.05 25.51
CA PRO A 120 -15.27 34.64 25.32
C PRO A 120 -13.76 34.35 25.35
N LEU A 121 -12.90 35.37 25.55
CA LEU A 121 -11.45 35.25 25.79
C LEU A 121 -11.06 35.50 27.26
N GLY A 122 -11.98 35.96 28.12
CA GLY A 122 -11.71 36.25 29.53
C GLY A 122 -10.53 37.20 29.70
N ILE A 123 -9.58 36.86 30.58
CA ILE A 123 -8.39 37.67 30.88
C ILE A 123 -7.50 37.88 29.64
N PHE A 124 -7.49 36.95 28.67
CA PHE A 124 -6.71 37.11 27.44
C PHE A 124 -7.22 38.24 26.54
N GLN A 125 -8.46 38.71 26.74
CA GLN A 125 -8.98 39.89 26.03
C GLN A 125 -8.19 41.16 26.37
N MET A 126 -7.59 41.22 27.57
CA MET A 126 -6.81 42.37 28.03
C MET A 126 -5.41 42.42 27.41
N LEU A 127 -4.96 41.34 26.76
CA LEU A 127 -3.65 41.28 26.10
C LEU A 127 -3.75 41.81 24.66
N PRO A 128 -2.77 42.62 24.21
CA PRO A 128 -2.56 42.88 22.80
C PRO A 128 -2.53 41.58 21.99
N PRO A 129 -3.20 41.50 20.83
CA PRO A 129 -3.21 40.31 19.98
C PRO A 129 -1.82 39.77 19.66
N GLU A 130 -0.83 40.66 19.54
CA GLU A 130 0.56 40.34 19.25
C GLU A 130 1.21 39.55 20.40
N LEU A 131 0.94 39.92 21.65
CA LEU A 131 1.45 39.19 22.81
C LEU A 131 0.83 37.80 22.89
N LEU A 132 -0.45 37.66 22.53
CA LEU A 132 -1.11 36.35 22.48
C LEU A 132 -0.44 35.41 21.46
N TYR A 133 -0.06 35.92 20.29
CA TYR A 133 0.66 35.12 19.29
C TYR A 133 2.09 34.78 19.70
N ILE A 134 2.78 35.68 20.41
CA ILE A 134 4.10 35.39 21.00
C ILE A 134 3.98 34.29 22.07
N MET A 135 2.92 34.32 22.88
CA MET A 135 2.64 33.26 23.85
C MET A 135 2.40 31.92 23.13
N PHE A 136 1.59 31.90 22.06
CA PHE A 136 1.36 30.68 21.30
C PHE A 136 2.64 30.09 20.72
N ASP A 137 3.60 30.92 20.30
CA ASP A 137 4.89 30.45 19.79
C ASP A 137 5.72 29.68 20.83
N ARG A 138 5.52 29.97 22.12
CA ARG A 138 6.23 29.33 23.24
C ARG A 138 5.51 28.13 23.84
N ILE A 139 4.20 28.02 23.64
CA ILE A 139 3.40 26.91 24.18
C ILE A 139 3.59 25.65 23.31
N PRO A 140 3.90 24.48 23.89
CA PRO A 140 3.95 23.21 23.16
C PRO A 140 2.70 22.94 22.32
N VAL A 141 2.86 22.39 21.11
CA VAL A 141 1.75 22.15 20.15
C VAL A 141 0.64 21.30 20.76
N VAL A 142 0.99 20.31 21.60
CA VAL A 142 0.04 19.47 22.32
C VAL A 142 -0.85 20.28 23.27
N GLN A 143 -0.29 21.31 23.93
CA GLN A 143 -1.04 22.21 24.79
C GLN A 143 -1.86 23.22 23.97
N LEU A 144 -1.34 23.71 22.84
CA LEU A 144 -2.11 24.52 21.89
C LEU A 144 -3.37 23.77 21.40
N LYS A 145 -3.26 22.47 21.15
CA LYS A 145 -4.41 21.63 20.81
C LYS A 145 -5.47 21.67 21.93
N GLN A 146 -5.07 21.48 23.19
CA GLN A 146 -6.00 21.55 24.33
C GLN A 146 -6.65 22.93 24.44
N LEU A 147 -5.87 24.00 24.29
CA LEU A 147 -6.38 25.37 24.28
C LEU A 147 -7.39 25.60 23.14
N SER A 148 -7.11 25.10 21.93
CA SER A 148 -8.04 25.23 20.80
C SER A 148 -9.39 24.54 21.01
N LEU A 149 -9.46 23.54 21.90
CA LEU A 149 -10.70 22.84 22.25
C LEU A 149 -11.44 23.50 23.42
N SER A 150 -10.82 24.42 24.15
CA SER A 150 -11.41 25.05 25.35
C SER A 150 -12.43 26.15 25.05
N SER A 151 -12.27 26.90 23.95
CA SER A 151 -13.17 27.99 23.55
C SER A 151 -13.13 28.24 22.04
N GLY A 152 -14.28 28.52 21.43
CA GLY A 152 -14.39 28.86 20.01
C GLY A 152 -13.62 30.13 19.62
N THR A 153 -13.52 31.10 20.53
CA THR A 153 -12.75 32.34 20.27
C THR A 153 -11.26 32.08 20.35
N LEU A 154 -10.81 31.26 21.30
CA LEU A 154 -9.41 30.85 21.39
C LEU A 154 -9.02 29.98 20.18
N ASN A 155 -9.91 29.09 19.75
CA ASN A 155 -9.77 28.33 18.50
C ASN A 155 -9.56 29.26 17.30
N ALA A 156 -10.39 30.32 17.18
CA ALA A 156 -10.27 31.29 16.10
C ALA A 156 -8.90 32.02 16.13
N LYS A 157 -8.40 32.39 17.31
CA LYS A 157 -7.09 33.03 17.46
C LYS A 157 -5.92 32.09 17.17
N ILE A 158 -6.01 30.82 17.58
CA ILE A 158 -5.01 29.81 17.26
C ILE A 158 -5.01 29.52 15.74
N ARG A 159 -6.18 29.48 15.10
CA ARG A 159 -6.26 29.37 13.63
C ARG A 159 -5.57 30.53 12.92
N GLU A 160 -5.78 31.76 13.40
CA GLU A 160 -5.11 32.95 12.88
C GLU A 160 -3.58 32.79 13.00
N TYR A 161 -3.11 32.42 14.19
CA TYR A 161 -1.70 32.13 14.48
C TYR A 161 -1.09 31.08 13.55
N ILE A 162 -1.76 29.94 13.33
CA ILE A 162 -1.26 28.85 12.46
C ILE A 162 -1.00 29.35 11.02
N THR A 163 -1.69 30.41 10.60
CA THR A 163 -1.44 31.02 9.28
C THR A 163 -0.33 32.07 9.28
N MET A 164 0.22 32.45 10.42
CA MET A 164 1.29 33.45 10.51
C MET A 164 2.65 32.88 10.11
N VAL A 165 3.58 33.78 9.76
CA VAL A 165 4.96 33.42 9.40
C VAL A 165 5.72 32.82 10.57
N SER A 166 5.46 33.27 11.81
CA SER A 166 6.04 32.69 13.04
C SER A 166 5.70 31.21 13.18
N ALA A 167 4.42 30.85 13.05
CA ALA A 167 3.99 29.45 13.09
C ALA A 167 4.63 28.60 11.98
N CYS A 168 4.81 29.16 10.77
CA CYS A 168 5.49 28.45 9.68
C CYS A 168 6.98 28.20 10.01
N ARG A 169 7.66 29.20 10.57
CA ARG A 169 9.06 29.05 11.03
C ARG A 169 9.18 28.01 12.14
N ARG A 170 8.24 28.02 13.08
CA ARG A 170 8.17 27.05 14.16
C ARG A 170 7.92 25.64 13.63
N PHE A 171 6.93 25.46 12.75
CA PHE A 171 6.66 24.18 12.11
C PHE A 171 7.91 23.64 11.40
N PHE A 172 8.59 24.48 10.61
CA PHE A 172 9.84 24.11 9.95
C PHE A 172 10.93 23.71 10.95
N ALA A 173 11.16 24.52 11.99
CA ALA A 173 12.19 24.26 13.00
C ALA A 173 11.94 22.96 13.78
N GLU A 174 10.69 22.68 14.13
CA GLU A 174 10.31 21.45 14.84
C GLU A 174 10.39 20.21 13.94
N THR A 175 10.20 20.35 12.61
CA THR A 175 10.09 19.21 11.69
C THR A 175 11.36 18.87 10.90
N ILE A 176 12.35 19.77 10.82
CA ILE A 176 13.51 19.62 9.93
C ILE A 176 14.39 18.39 10.24
N ALA A 177 14.42 17.93 11.50
CA ALA A 177 15.31 16.85 11.94
C ALA A 177 14.59 15.51 12.17
N VAL A 178 13.30 15.40 11.83
CA VAL A 178 12.44 14.27 12.25
C VAL A 178 12.16 13.35 11.07
N TYR A 179 13.02 12.34 10.88
CA TYR A 179 12.85 11.35 9.81
C TYR A 179 12.38 9.98 10.30
N ASP A 180 12.57 9.66 11.59
CA ASP A 180 12.29 8.32 12.10
C ASP A 180 11.79 8.38 13.56
N VAL A 181 10.48 8.57 13.75
CA VAL A 181 9.85 8.63 15.07
C VAL A 181 8.63 7.70 15.06
N ASP A 182 8.43 6.97 16.15
CA ASP A 182 7.29 6.09 16.34
C ASP A 182 5.97 6.80 16.03
N PHE A 183 5.19 6.19 15.14
CA PHE A 183 3.87 6.69 14.73
C PHE A 183 2.94 6.85 15.94
N GLU A 184 2.18 7.95 15.96
CA GLU A 184 1.29 8.38 17.06
C GLU A 184 1.97 8.82 18.36
N SER A 185 3.31 8.91 18.41
CA SER A 185 3.98 9.48 19.57
C SER A 185 3.69 10.98 19.69
N ALA A 186 3.43 11.45 20.91
CA ALA A 186 3.32 12.88 21.20
C ALA A 186 4.64 13.64 20.98
N GLN A 187 5.77 12.91 20.81
CA GLN A 187 7.06 13.46 20.41
C GLN A 187 7.20 13.69 18.91
N ASP A 188 6.34 13.11 18.06
CA ASP A 188 6.37 13.39 16.62
C ASP A 188 5.71 14.75 16.33
N PRO A 189 6.48 15.74 15.87
CA PRO A 189 5.94 17.07 15.62
C PRO A 189 4.88 17.05 14.53
N PHE A 190 5.05 16.23 13.48
CA PHE A 190 4.07 16.15 12.40
C PHE A 190 2.71 15.65 12.91
N TYR A 191 2.68 14.58 13.69
CA TYR A 191 1.47 14.09 14.32
C TYR A 191 0.85 15.14 15.28
N ALA A 192 1.66 15.81 16.10
CA ALA A 192 1.18 16.86 17.02
C ALA A 192 0.51 18.03 16.27
N TRP A 193 1.14 18.50 15.19
CA TRP A 193 0.59 19.54 14.31
C TRP A 193 -0.69 19.08 13.61
N GLY A 194 -0.74 17.83 13.12
CA GLY A 194 -1.96 17.26 12.52
C GLY A 194 -3.14 17.21 13.51
N MET A 195 -2.87 16.84 14.77
CA MET A 195 -3.88 16.87 15.84
C MET A 195 -4.33 18.30 16.18
N LEU A 196 -3.43 19.28 16.16
CA LEU A 196 -3.77 20.70 16.33
C LEU A 196 -4.66 21.19 15.17
N LEU A 197 -4.29 20.90 13.93
CA LEU A 197 -5.09 21.27 12.75
C LEU A 197 -6.50 20.68 12.83
N LYS A 198 -6.62 19.42 13.26
CA LYS A 198 -7.91 18.77 13.50
C LYS A 198 -8.74 19.49 14.54
N ALA A 199 -8.13 19.84 15.68
CA ALA A 199 -8.81 20.56 16.75
C ALA A 199 -9.27 21.96 16.30
N CYS A 200 -8.45 22.66 15.52
CA CYS A 200 -8.82 23.91 14.86
C CYS A 200 -9.97 23.76 13.86
N ALA A 201 -10.07 22.61 13.19
CA ALA A 201 -11.10 22.33 12.20
C ALA A 201 -12.46 21.90 12.79
N ILE A 202 -12.57 21.64 14.11
CA ILE A 202 -13.77 21.06 14.71
C ILE A 202 -15.05 21.88 14.50
N ALA A 203 -14.92 23.21 14.45
CA ALA A 203 -16.03 24.14 14.24
C ALA A 203 -16.23 24.52 12.76
N MET A 204 -15.49 23.89 11.85
CA MET A 204 -15.55 24.19 10.41
C MET A 204 -16.50 23.23 9.71
N SER A 205 -17.02 23.65 8.55
CA SER A 205 -17.62 22.70 7.63
C SER A 205 -16.56 21.72 7.13
N PHE A 206 -17.00 20.53 6.71
CA PHE A 206 -16.11 19.51 6.15
C PHE A 206 -15.24 20.07 5.01
N HIS A 207 -15.83 20.80 4.06
CA HIS A 207 -15.09 21.48 3.00
C HIS A 207 -14.15 22.58 3.52
N GLY A 208 -14.58 23.36 4.53
CA GLY A 208 -13.73 24.37 5.15
C GLY A 208 -12.47 23.79 5.79
N SER A 209 -12.58 22.62 6.42
CA SER A 209 -11.46 21.91 7.03
C SER A 209 -10.39 21.51 6.00
N HIS A 210 -10.82 21.08 4.81
CA HIS A 210 -9.96 20.71 3.70
C HIS A 210 -9.23 21.92 3.12
N VAL A 211 -9.93 23.05 2.95
CA VAL A 211 -9.32 24.31 2.50
C VAL A 211 -8.31 24.82 3.53
N PHE A 212 -8.60 24.68 4.82
CA PHE A 212 -7.68 25.04 5.90
C PHE A 212 -6.41 24.20 5.85
N LEU A 213 -6.53 22.87 5.73
CA LEU A 213 -5.39 21.97 5.59
C LEU A 213 -4.54 22.30 4.34
N ALA A 214 -5.19 22.55 3.19
CA ALA A 214 -4.52 22.91 1.95
C ALA A 214 -3.72 24.22 2.07
N LYS A 215 -4.30 25.23 2.75
CA LYS A 215 -3.60 26.51 3.03
C LYS A 215 -2.39 26.30 3.93
N PHE A 216 -2.51 25.48 4.96
CA PHE A 216 -1.40 25.15 5.85
C PHE A 216 -0.27 24.43 5.10
N PHE A 217 -0.60 23.42 4.29
CA PHE A 217 0.38 22.73 3.47
C PHE A 217 1.08 23.67 2.49
N SER A 218 0.31 24.50 1.76
CA SER A 218 0.86 25.41 0.76
C SER A 218 1.86 26.42 1.33
N LYS A 219 1.64 26.89 2.57
CA LYS A 219 2.56 27.78 3.28
C LYS A 219 3.84 27.07 3.75
N ASN A 220 3.75 25.77 4.02
CA ASN A 220 4.85 24.97 4.55
C ASN A 220 5.44 23.99 3.51
N ARG A 221 5.23 24.25 2.21
CA ARG A 221 5.66 23.38 1.10
C ARG A 221 7.16 23.09 1.04
N ASN A 222 7.97 23.91 1.70
CA ASN A 222 9.43 23.77 1.75
C ASN A 222 9.87 22.60 2.63
N VAL A 223 8.97 22.07 3.47
CA VAL A 223 9.22 20.85 4.24
C VAL A 223 9.09 19.64 3.31
N GLY A 224 10.23 19.16 2.82
CA GLY A 224 10.33 18.04 1.86
C GLY A 224 10.13 16.64 2.46
N ASN A 225 9.73 16.54 3.73
CA ASN A 225 9.48 15.25 4.38
C ASN A 225 8.05 14.75 4.08
N TRP A 226 7.89 14.01 2.99
CA TRP A 226 6.59 13.45 2.58
C TRP A 226 6.00 12.48 3.59
N SER A 227 6.85 11.67 4.24
CA SER A 227 6.42 10.76 5.31
C SER A 227 5.91 11.55 6.53
N GLY A 228 6.59 12.62 6.94
CA GLY A 228 6.11 13.49 8.00
C GLY A 228 4.74 14.07 7.69
N TRP A 229 4.56 14.59 6.47
CA TRP A 229 3.24 15.05 6.02
C TRP A 229 2.16 13.98 6.06
N GLY A 230 2.49 12.72 5.73
CA GLY A 230 1.59 11.58 5.91
C GLY A 230 1.12 11.43 7.35
N ARG A 231 2.02 11.48 8.34
CA ARG A 231 1.65 11.44 9.77
C ARG A 231 0.75 12.60 10.17
N CYS A 232 1.01 13.79 9.65
CA CYS A 232 0.16 14.95 9.85
C CYS A 232 -1.26 14.74 9.28
N PHE A 233 -1.37 14.15 8.09
CA PHE A 233 -2.67 13.84 7.48
C PHE A 233 -3.42 12.73 8.23
N MET A 234 -2.72 11.67 8.65
CA MET A 234 -3.33 10.58 9.45
C MET A 234 -3.83 11.09 10.80
N ALA A 235 -3.08 11.96 11.48
CA ALA A 235 -3.53 12.63 12.68
C ALA A 235 -4.78 13.49 12.43
N PHE A 236 -4.80 14.20 11.30
CA PHE A 236 -5.92 15.06 10.92
C PHE A 236 -7.23 14.29 10.69
N CYS A 237 -7.17 13.15 9.99
CA CYS A 237 -8.33 12.29 9.75
C CYS A 237 -8.56 11.19 10.80
N LYS A 238 -7.85 11.20 11.92
CA LYS A 238 -7.98 10.15 12.94
C LYS A 238 -9.45 9.97 13.35
N GLY A 239 -10.00 8.76 13.24
CA GLY A 239 -11.40 8.48 13.58
C GLY A 239 -12.44 8.98 12.56
N TRP A 240 -12.03 9.38 11.36
CA TRP A 240 -12.93 9.63 10.25
C TRP A 240 -13.39 8.30 9.62
N THR A 241 -14.54 8.33 8.97
CA THR A 241 -15.04 7.21 8.17
C THR A 241 -14.23 7.06 6.88
N HIS A 242 -14.23 5.86 6.30
CA HIS A 242 -13.58 5.60 5.02
C HIS A 242 -14.04 6.57 3.90
N SER A 243 -15.32 6.94 3.85
CA SER A 243 -15.82 7.92 2.87
C SER A 243 -15.21 9.30 3.03
N GLU A 244 -15.01 9.77 4.27
CA GLU A 244 -14.38 11.05 4.55
C GLU A 244 -12.88 11.00 4.22
N CYS A 245 -12.21 9.89 4.52
CA CYS A 245 -10.81 9.66 4.16
C CYS A 245 -10.59 9.65 2.64
N VAL A 246 -11.54 9.12 1.85
CA VAL A 246 -11.49 9.21 0.38
C VAL A 246 -11.56 10.67 -0.10
N GLU A 247 -12.40 11.51 0.52
CA GLU A 247 -12.48 12.91 0.12
C GLU A 247 -11.23 13.70 0.55
N LEU A 248 -10.63 13.36 1.69
CA LEU A 248 -9.32 13.85 2.07
C LEU A 248 -8.26 13.44 1.04
N PHE A 249 -8.23 12.16 0.63
CA PHE A 249 -7.32 11.68 -0.41
C PHE A 249 -7.41 12.53 -1.67
N ARG A 250 -8.62 12.74 -2.21
CA ARG A 250 -8.83 13.57 -3.41
C ARG A 250 -8.35 15.00 -3.21
N THR A 251 -8.57 15.55 -2.02
CA THR A 251 -8.13 16.90 -1.65
C THR A 251 -6.60 17.00 -1.61
N VAL A 252 -5.93 16.06 -0.93
CA VAL A 252 -4.47 15.96 -0.86
C VAL A 252 -3.86 15.81 -2.25
N MET A 253 -4.39 14.90 -3.07
CA MET A 253 -3.95 14.71 -4.45
C MET A 253 -4.04 15.99 -5.30
N ARG A 254 -5.03 16.86 -5.02
CA ARG A 254 -5.21 18.15 -5.71
C ARG A 254 -4.23 19.22 -5.22
N PHE A 255 -4.18 19.52 -3.91
CA PHE A 255 -3.37 20.65 -3.43
C PHE A 255 -1.86 20.37 -3.43
N THR A 256 -1.44 19.09 -3.40
CA THR A 256 -0.03 18.71 -3.54
C THR A 256 0.45 18.69 -4.99
N GLY A 257 -0.46 18.84 -5.97
CA GLY A 257 -0.16 18.73 -7.40
C GLY A 257 0.06 17.29 -7.89
N LEU A 258 -0.12 16.29 -7.02
CA LEU A 258 0.19 14.89 -7.31
C LEU A 258 -0.64 14.31 -8.46
N ASN A 259 -1.88 14.77 -8.65
CA ASN A 259 -2.68 14.41 -9.84
C ASN A 259 -1.97 14.75 -11.16
N GLY A 260 -1.31 15.91 -11.23
CA GLY A 260 -0.59 16.33 -12.43
C GLY A 260 0.68 15.51 -12.68
N ILE A 261 1.42 15.20 -11.60
CA ILE A 261 2.63 14.38 -11.67
C ILE A 261 2.28 12.94 -12.07
N LEU A 262 1.27 12.35 -11.41
CA LEU A 262 0.77 11.01 -11.69
C LEU A 262 0.31 10.88 -13.14
N ASN A 263 -0.54 11.80 -13.62
CA ASN A 263 -1.01 11.75 -15.01
C ASN A 263 0.14 11.84 -16.02
N ARG A 264 1.20 12.61 -15.73
CA ARG A 264 2.37 12.71 -16.59
C ARG A 264 3.20 11.43 -16.57
N ALA A 265 3.47 10.87 -15.39
CA ALA A 265 4.19 9.60 -15.23
C ALA A 265 3.47 8.43 -15.95
N MET A 266 2.14 8.40 -15.88
CA MET A 266 1.30 7.35 -16.49
C MET A 266 1.01 7.56 -17.99
N SER A 267 1.32 8.73 -18.57
CA SER A 267 0.87 9.09 -19.93
C SER A 267 1.61 8.41 -21.08
N ARG A 268 2.73 7.73 -20.81
CA ARG A 268 3.59 7.11 -21.83
C ARG A 268 4.06 5.73 -21.38
N LYS A 269 4.74 5.02 -22.29
CA LYS A 269 5.42 3.75 -21.96
C LYS A 269 6.31 3.91 -20.73
N VAL A 270 6.45 2.83 -20.00
CA VAL A 270 7.33 2.66 -18.84
C VAL A 270 8.76 3.13 -19.13
N LYS A 271 9.51 3.60 -18.11
CA LYS A 271 10.90 4.13 -18.19
C LYS A 271 11.05 5.52 -18.82
N ASN A 272 9.99 6.13 -19.33
CA ASN A 272 10.12 7.42 -20.03
C ASN A 272 10.37 8.62 -19.10
N TYR A 273 9.93 8.56 -17.84
CA TYR A 273 10.14 9.63 -16.87
C TYR A 273 10.52 9.08 -15.48
N PRO A 274 11.72 8.50 -15.31
CA PRO A 274 12.13 7.86 -14.06
C PRO A 274 12.03 8.81 -12.85
N HIS A 275 12.41 10.07 -13.03
CA HIS A 275 12.28 11.09 -11.98
C HIS A 275 10.81 11.35 -11.55
N LEU A 276 9.85 11.32 -12.49
CA LEU A 276 8.43 11.48 -12.13
C LEU A 276 7.87 10.21 -11.49
N GLU A 277 8.29 9.03 -11.95
CA GLU A 277 7.92 7.74 -11.35
C GLU A 277 8.37 7.70 -9.88
N MET A 278 9.62 8.09 -9.61
CA MET A 278 10.17 8.16 -8.26
C MET A 278 9.51 9.24 -7.40
N GLU A 279 9.18 10.41 -7.96
CA GLU A 279 8.44 11.44 -7.24
C GLU A 279 7.02 10.96 -6.87
N VAL A 280 6.35 10.23 -7.76
CA VAL A 280 5.05 9.60 -7.49
C VAL A 280 5.19 8.56 -6.37
N ARG A 281 6.19 7.68 -6.45
CA ARG A 281 6.49 6.68 -5.41
C ARG A 281 6.69 7.35 -4.05
N ALA A 282 7.61 8.30 -3.97
CA ALA A 282 7.99 8.97 -2.73
C ALA A 282 6.80 9.69 -2.08
N ARG A 283 6.00 10.42 -2.87
CA ARG A 283 4.84 11.16 -2.35
C ARG A 283 3.68 10.25 -1.96
N LEU A 284 3.30 9.27 -2.79
CA LEU A 284 2.18 8.39 -2.47
C LEU A 284 2.50 7.49 -1.27
N ARG A 285 3.70 6.89 -1.24
CA ARG A 285 4.15 6.10 -0.08
C ARG A 285 4.28 6.97 1.15
N GLY A 286 4.91 8.15 1.02
CA GLY A 286 5.08 9.10 2.10
C GLY A 286 3.75 9.56 2.69
N PHE A 287 2.81 10.01 1.87
CA PHE A 287 1.55 10.56 2.37
C PHE A 287 0.59 9.52 2.96
N PHE A 288 0.60 8.27 2.47
CA PHE A 288 -0.50 7.34 2.76
C PHE A 288 -0.07 5.93 3.23
N LEU A 289 1.13 5.45 2.91
CA LEU A 289 1.49 4.05 3.14
C LEU A 289 2.51 3.85 4.26
N SER A 290 3.53 4.72 4.35
CA SER A 290 4.66 4.58 5.28
C SER A 290 4.27 4.51 6.77
N HIS A 291 3.07 4.97 7.14
CA HIS A 291 2.59 4.93 8.53
C HIS A 291 1.61 3.80 8.82
N CYS A 292 1.14 3.11 7.78
CA CYS A 292 0.15 2.05 7.91
C CYS A 292 0.75 0.64 7.80
N GLU A 293 2.08 0.50 7.68
CA GLU A 293 2.74 -0.82 7.56
C GLU A 293 2.42 -1.78 8.72
N LYS A 294 2.21 -1.26 9.94
CA LYS A 294 1.82 -2.06 11.10
C LYS A 294 0.32 -2.43 11.15
N ASN A 295 -0.50 -1.79 10.31
CA ASN A 295 -1.95 -1.98 10.27
C ASN A 295 -2.39 -2.37 8.85
N GLU A 296 -2.51 -3.68 8.61
CA GLU A 296 -2.87 -4.25 7.31
C GLU A 296 -4.19 -3.68 6.75
N GLU A 297 -5.16 -3.37 7.60
CA GLU A 297 -6.44 -2.78 7.17
C GLU A 297 -6.24 -1.35 6.67
N CYS A 298 -5.53 -0.51 7.43
CA CYS A 298 -5.21 0.85 6.98
C CYS A 298 -4.40 0.82 5.68
N TYR A 299 -3.40 -0.06 5.62
CA TYR A 299 -2.52 -0.21 4.46
C TYR A 299 -3.33 -0.63 3.22
N GLY A 300 -4.18 -1.66 3.36
CA GLY A 300 -5.05 -2.16 2.31
C GLY A 300 -6.06 -1.11 1.82
N PHE A 301 -6.64 -0.33 2.73
CA PHE A 301 -7.56 0.75 2.39
C PHE A 301 -6.90 1.83 1.52
N TRP A 302 -5.75 2.37 1.96
CA TRP A 302 -5.05 3.42 1.21
C TRP A 302 -4.53 2.90 -0.11
N ASN A 303 -3.93 1.70 -0.12
CA ASN A 303 -3.44 1.08 -1.35
C ASN A 303 -4.57 0.86 -2.37
N SER A 304 -5.72 0.39 -1.91
CA SER A 304 -6.92 0.22 -2.75
C SER A 304 -7.36 1.54 -3.40
N ILE A 305 -7.41 2.64 -2.64
CA ILE A 305 -7.80 3.96 -3.18
C ILE A 305 -6.76 4.47 -4.18
N ILE A 306 -5.48 4.32 -3.87
CA ILE A 306 -4.39 4.76 -4.74
C ILE A 306 -4.47 4.07 -6.09
N LEU A 307 -4.59 2.74 -6.12
CA LEU A 307 -4.69 1.99 -7.38
C LEU A 307 -5.98 2.32 -8.14
N ARG A 308 -7.11 2.50 -7.43
CA ARG A 308 -8.40 2.89 -8.04
C ARG A 308 -8.42 4.31 -8.62
N THR A 309 -7.34 5.10 -8.48
CA THR A 309 -7.17 6.31 -9.30
C THR A 309 -7.06 6.00 -10.79
N GLN A 310 -6.61 4.79 -11.12
CA GLN A 310 -6.46 4.30 -12.48
C GLN A 310 -7.67 3.46 -12.90
N LYS A 311 -8.10 3.63 -14.16
CA LYS A 311 -9.34 3.02 -14.68
C LYS A 311 -9.13 1.62 -15.25
N THR A 312 -7.99 1.37 -15.87
CA THR A 312 -7.70 0.08 -16.51
C THR A 312 -6.77 -0.77 -15.64
N ILE A 313 -6.86 -2.09 -15.78
CA ILE A 313 -5.98 -3.01 -15.04
C ILE A 313 -4.50 -2.76 -15.38
N ALA A 314 -4.19 -2.49 -16.65
CA ALA A 314 -2.83 -2.15 -17.09
C ALA A 314 -2.25 -0.92 -16.39
N GLN A 315 -3.05 0.14 -16.23
CA GLN A 315 -2.62 1.32 -15.48
C GLN A 315 -2.52 1.04 -13.98
N GLN A 316 -3.37 0.16 -13.43
CA GLN A 316 -3.27 -0.26 -12.03
C GLN A 316 -1.99 -1.06 -11.79
N GLY A 317 -1.63 -1.99 -12.69
CA GLY A 317 -0.38 -2.75 -12.63
C GLY A 317 0.85 -1.86 -12.79
N GLN A 318 0.85 -0.93 -13.74
CA GLN A 318 1.93 0.05 -13.88
C GLN A 318 2.08 0.91 -12.62
N LEU A 319 0.99 1.43 -12.06
CA LEU A 319 1.05 2.22 -10.82
C LEU A 319 1.53 1.36 -9.64
N PHE A 320 1.10 0.10 -9.56
CA PHE A 320 1.55 -0.83 -8.55
C PHE A 320 3.06 -1.03 -8.60
N MET A 321 3.61 -1.25 -9.79
CA MET A 321 5.05 -1.38 -10.00
C MET A 321 5.81 -0.07 -9.72
N ILE A 322 5.20 1.09 -10.00
CA ILE A 322 5.76 2.39 -9.60
C ILE A 322 5.87 2.51 -8.08
N LEU A 323 4.93 1.94 -7.33
CA LEU A 323 4.94 2.03 -5.87
C LEU A 323 5.87 1.00 -5.23
N PHE A 324 5.83 -0.24 -5.69
CA PHE A 324 6.38 -1.39 -4.97
C PHE A 324 7.44 -2.19 -5.74
N GLY A 325 7.63 -1.92 -7.03
CA GLY A 325 8.65 -2.58 -7.82
C GLY A 325 10.08 -2.35 -7.31
N PRO A 326 11.04 -3.19 -7.73
CA PRO A 326 12.43 -3.07 -7.30
C PRO A 326 13.07 -1.76 -7.76
N LEU A 327 14.16 -1.39 -7.08
CA LEU A 327 14.96 -0.22 -7.38
C LEU A 327 16.33 -0.64 -7.91
N THR A 328 16.88 0.17 -8.80
CA THR A 328 18.26 0.12 -9.25
C THR A 328 18.83 1.53 -9.35
N LEU A 329 20.13 1.65 -9.55
CA LEU A 329 20.80 2.93 -9.74
C LEU A 329 20.99 3.18 -11.24
N ASP A 330 20.64 4.37 -11.71
CA ASP A 330 20.91 4.79 -13.08
C ASP A 330 22.38 5.23 -13.26
N GLU A 331 22.73 5.67 -14.48
CA GLU A 331 24.07 6.16 -14.83
C GLU A 331 24.51 7.36 -13.98
N ASP A 332 23.56 8.16 -13.49
CA ASP A 332 23.78 9.32 -12.63
C ASP A 332 23.75 8.96 -11.13
N ASN A 333 23.76 7.65 -10.82
CA ASN A 333 23.69 7.11 -9.46
C ASN A 333 22.43 7.55 -8.69
N CYS A 334 21.34 7.81 -9.42
CA CYS A 334 20.02 8.11 -8.90
C CYS A 334 19.17 6.84 -8.83
N GLU A 335 18.39 6.69 -7.77
CA GLU A 335 17.45 5.57 -7.63
C GLU A 335 16.35 5.66 -8.69
N VAL A 336 16.16 4.58 -9.44
CA VAL A 336 15.12 4.42 -10.44
C VAL A 336 14.47 3.04 -10.31
N ILE A 337 13.31 2.87 -10.94
CA ILE A 337 12.59 1.59 -10.88
C ILE A 337 13.25 0.60 -11.84
N ASP A 338 13.60 -0.58 -11.32
CA ASP A 338 14.06 -1.67 -12.16
C ASP A 338 12.87 -2.47 -12.72
N TRP A 339 12.53 -2.19 -13.96
CA TRP A 339 11.42 -2.85 -14.65
C TRP A 339 11.78 -4.20 -15.26
N GLU A 340 13.04 -4.63 -15.16
CA GLU A 340 13.57 -5.80 -15.84
C GLU A 340 14.17 -6.84 -14.88
N LEU A 341 14.53 -6.45 -13.65
CA LEU A 341 15.13 -7.34 -12.63
C LEU A 341 14.39 -8.67 -12.54
N LEU A 342 13.08 -8.62 -12.34
CA LEU A 342 12.24 -9.81 -12.08
C LEU A 342 12.00 -10.68 -13.32
N SER A 343 12.29 -10.14 -14.51
CA SER A 343 12.21 -10.86 -15.79
C SER A 343 13.54 -11.48 -16.21
N ASN A 344 14.64 -10.78 -15.94
CA ASN A 344 15.96 -11.18 -16.39
C ASN A 344 16.74 -12.01 -15.35
N THR A 345 16.38 -11.90 -14.07
CA THR A 345 17.11 -12.54 -12.96
C THR A 345 16.16 -13.29 -12.06
N THR A 346 16.44 -14.55 -11.77
CA THR A 346 15.77 -15.30 -10.70
C THR A 346 16.43 -14.98 -9.36
N ILE A 347 15.62 -14.58 -8.37
CA ILE A 347 16.10 -14.29 -7.02
C ILE A 347 15.98 -15.58 -6.19
N GLU A 348 17.11 -16.27 -5.99
CA GLU A 348 17.13 -17.55 -5.26
C GLU A 348 17.22 -17.35 -3.73
N ASP A 349 17.96 -16.33 -3.29
CA ASP A 349 18.17 -16.07 -1.86
C ASP A 349 16.89 -15.54 -1.22
N ARG A 350 16.42 -16.25 -0.18
CA ARG A 350 15.22 -15.90 0.57
C ARG A 350 15.24 -14.48 1.14
N ARG A 351 16.37 -14.03 1.68
CA ARG A 351 16.47 -12.68 2.28
C ARG A 351 16.31 -11.61 1.21
N LEU A 352 16.93 -11.81 0.04
CA LEU A 352 16.74 -10.91 -1.10
C LEU A 352 15.29 -10.96 -1.61
N CYS A 353 14.64 -12.12 -1.64
CA CYS A 353 13.20 -12.20 -1.93
C CYS A 353 12.36 -11.45 -0.91
N GLU A 354 12.67 -11.56 0.38
CA GLU A 354 11.97 -10.84 1.45
C GLU A 354 12.18 -9.31 1.34
N GLU A 355 13.34 -8.85 0.90
CA GLU A 355 13.60 -7.42 0.69
C GLU A 355 12.94 -6.87 -0.58
N ILE A 356 13.00 -7.62 -1.69
CA ILE A 356 12.59 -7.16 -3.02
C ILE A 356 11.12 -7.48 -3.31
N ILE A 357 10.67 -8.70 -3.02
CA ILE A 357 9.36 -9.23 -3.43
C ILE A 357 8.31 -9.10 -2.32
N ASP A 358 8.68 -9.22 -1.04
CA ASP A 358 7.71 -9.12 0.07
C ASP A 358 6.92 -7.81 0.08
N PRO A 359 7.50 -6.62 -0.20
CA PRO A 359 6.72 -5.38 -0.26
C PRO A 359 5.56 -5.45 -1.25
N MET A 360 5.76 -6.12 -2.39
CA MET A 360 4.71 -6.35 -3.37
C MET A 360 3.70 -7.39 -2.87
N SER A 361 4.18 -8.53 -2.35
CA SER A 361 3.32 -9.60 -1.84
C SER A 361 2.41 -9.13 -0.70
N PHE A 362 2.99 -8.43 0.28
CA PHE A 362 2.30 -7.79 1.39
C PHE A 362 1.26 -6.77 0.90
N SER A 363 1.65 -5.92 -0.05
CA SER A 363 0.76 -4.89 -0.61
C SER A 363 -0.50 -5.48 -1.25
N ILE A 364 -0.35 -6.57 -2.01
CA ILE A 364 -1.49 -7.30 -2.61
C ILE A 364 -2.30 -7.98 -1.51
N HIS A 365 -1.64 -8.63 -0.55
CA HIS A 365 -2.29 -9.33 0.55
C HIS A 365 -3.24 -8.42 1.35
N CYS A 366 -2.79 -7.21 1.69
CA CYS A 366 -3.60 -6.24 2.44
C CYS A 366 -4.86 -5.80 1.70
N MET A 367 -4.91 -5.89 0.37
CA MET A 367 -6.10 -5.52 -0.43
C MET A 367 -7.11 -6.64 -0.61
N VAL A 368 -6.72 -7.89 -0.33
CA VAL A 368 -7.60 -9.05 -0.48
C VAL A 368 -8.82 -8.87 0.43
N THR A 369 -9.98 -9.31 -0.06
CA THR A 369 -11.25 -9.22 0.68
C THR A 369 -11.09 -9.52 2.17
N ASN A 370 -11.36 -8.48 2.96
CA ASN A 370 -11.37 -8.42 4.41
C ASN A 370 -12.66 -7.68 4.81
N GLU A 371 -13.39 -8.20 5.80
CA GLU A 371 -14.65 -7.66 6.28
C GLU A 371 -14.54 -6.17 6.65
N ASN A 372 -13.38 -5.76 7.17
CA ASN A 372 -13.17 -4.39 7.62
C ASN A 372 -13.05 -3.37 6.47
N LEU A 373 -12.56 -3.80 5.30
CA LEU A 373 -12.37 -2.92 4.14
C LEU A 373 -13.68 -2.59 3.42
N ARG A 374 -14.77 -3.32 3.69
CA ARG A 374 -16.10 -3.12 3.09
C ARG A 374 -16.01 -2.96 1.55
N GLY A 375 -16.52 -1.86 1.00
CA GLY A 375 -16.50 -1.57 -0.45
C GLY A 375 -15.12 -1.23 -1.04
N PHE A 376 -14.07 -1.14 -0.23
CA PHE A 376 -12.70 -0.90 -0.68
C PHE A 376 -11.89 -2.19 -0.82
N ALA A 377 -12.43 -3.33 -0.36
CA ALA A 377 -11.87 -4.64 -0.62
C ALA A 377 -11.77 -4.93 -2.13
N TRP A 378 -10.74 -5.66 -2.51
CA TRP A 378 -10.62 -6.22 -3.86
C TRP A 378 -11.11 -7.65 -3.85
N SER A 379 -11.97 -7.99 -4.80
CA SER A 379 -12.40 -9.39 -4.98
C SER A 379 -11.24 -10.23 -5.51
N ASP A 380 -11.31 -11.54 -5.30
CA ASP A 380 -10.31 -12.49 -5.80
C ASP A 380 -10.08 -12.34 -7.31
N TYR A 381 -11.12 -12.02 -8.08
CA TYR A 381 -11.02 -11.73 -9.52
C TYR A 381 -10.16 -10.48 -9.81
N HIS A 382 -10.36 -9.38 -9.08
CA HIS A 382 -9.56 -8.18 -9.29
C HIS A 382 -8.10 -8.38 -8.84
N ILE A 383 -7.89 -9.09 -7.73
CA ILE A 383 -6.54 -9.44 -7.26
C ILE A 383 -5.83 -10.35 -8.26
N PHE A 384 -6.52 -11.36 -8.80
CA PHE A 384 -5.98 -12.23 -9.84
C PHE A 384 -5.52 -11.41 -11.05
N ASN A 385 -6.40 -10.58 -11.62
CA ASN A 385 -6.05 -9.77 -12.79
C ASN A 385 -4.89 -8.79 -12.51
N LEU A 386 -4.79 -8.26 -11.29
CA LEU A 386 -3.66 -7.40 -10.92
C LEU A 386 -2.36 -8.19 -10.86
N ILE A 387 -2.38 -9.38 -10.24
CA ILE A 387 -1.23 -10.29 -10.19
C ILE A 387 -0.79 -10.65 -11.62
N GLU A 388 -1.72 -11.02 -12.50
CA GLU A 388 -1.40 -11.33 -13.90
C GLU A 388 -0.78 -10.13 -14.60
N GLU A 389 -1.33 -8.93 -14.43
CA GLU A 389 -0.79 -7.74 -15.09
C GLU A 389 0.64 -7.44 -14.63
N ILE A 390 0.92 -7.46 -13.32
CA ILE A 390 2.25 -7.10 -12.80
C ILE A 390 3.32 -8.14 -13.13
N THR A 391 2.95 -9.42 -13.27
CA THR A 391 3.89 -10.50 -13.58
C THR A 391 4.07 -10.71 -15.08
N THR A 392 3.25 -10.10 -15.93
CA THR A 392 3.34 -10.22 -17.39
C THR A 392 3.79 -8.94 -18.10
N ALA A 393 3.53 -7.76 -17.51
CA ALA A 393 3.85 -6.47 -18.09
C ALA A 393 4.80 -5.63 -17.20
N PRO A 394 5.78 -4.92 -17.79
CA PRO A 394 6.04 -4.78 -19.24
C PRO A 394 6.71 -6.02 -19.87
N HIS A 395 7.38 -6.83 -19.05
CA HIS A 395 8.01 -8.09 -19.44
C HIS A 395 7.57 -9.19 -18.47
N PRO A 396 7.41 -10.44 -18.94
CA PRO A 396 7.03 -11.53 -18.07
C PRO A 396 8.12 -11.80 -17.05
N TRP A 397 7.75 -11.97 -15.79
CA TRP A 397 8.68 -12.37 -14.73
C TRP A 397 9.14 -13.81 -14.95
N THR A 398 10.27 -14.17 -14.34
CA THR A 398 10.62 -15.59 -14.22
C THR A 398 9.56 -16.31 -13.39
N LEU A 399 9.33 -17.59 -13.70
CA LEU A 399 8.33 -18.38 -12.99
C LEU A 399 8.65 -18.50 -11.49
N ASP A 400 9.93 -18.55 -11.14
CA ASP A 400 10.40 -18.61 -9.76
C ASP A 400 10.10 -17.31 -8.99
N ASN A 401 10.30 -16.14 -9.60
CA ASN A 401 9.97 -14.86 -8.97
C ASN A 401 8.45 -14.72 -8.76
N PHE A 402 7.65 -15.19 -9.72
CA PHE A 402 6.20 -15.24 -9.56
C PHE A 402 5.79 -16.23 -8.45
N ALA A 403 6.40 -17.41 -8.42
CA ALA A 403 6.18 -18.39 -7.36
C ALA A 403 6.57 -17.84 -5.97
N ALA A 404 7.69 -17.13 -5.87
CA ALA A 404 8.16 -16.47 -4.65
C ALA A 404 7.16 -15.42 -4.15
N LEU A 405 6.61 -14.58 -5.05
CA LEU A 405 5.56 -13.61 -4.72
C LEU A 405 4.37 -14.29 -4.02
N LEU A 406 3.94 -15.45 -4.54
CA LEU A 406 2.81 -16.20 -3.98
C LEU A 406 3.20 -16.95 -2.69
N ALA A 407 4.41 -17.50 -2.62
CA ALA A 407 4.91 -18.24 -1.47
C ALA A 407 5.05 -17.38 -0.21
N LEU A 408 5.45 -16.10 -0.36
CA LEU A 408 5.57 -15.14 0.73
C LEU A 408 4.23 -14.86 1.44
N ARG A 409 3.09 -14.94 0.73
CA ARG A 409 1.75 -14.77 1.30
C ARG A 409 0.81 -15.86 0.75
N PRO A 410 0.72 -17.02 1.42
CA PRO A 410 0.01 -18.20 0.90
C PRO A 410 -1.46 -17.99 0.50
N LYS A 411 -2.16 -16.99 1.07
CA LYS A 411 -3.53 -16.62 0.64
C LYS A 411 -3.60 -16.30 -0.87
N LEU A 412 -2.52 -15.77 -1.46
CA LEU A 412 -2.44 -15.43 -2.88
C LEU A 412 -2.36 -16.68 -3.78
N ILE A 413 -1.76 -17.77 -3.29
CA ILE A 413 -1.70 -19.06 -4.01
C ILE A 413 -3.12 -19.55 -4.32
N HIS A 414 -4.06 -19.44 -3.36
CA HIS A 414 -5.45 -19.82 -3.59
C HIS A 414 -6.07 -19.05 -4.76
N ILE A 415 -5.88 -17.73 -4.78
CA ILE A 415 -6.44 -16.85 -5.81
C ILE A 415 -5.86 -17.22 -7.19
N ALA A 416 -4.53 -17.36 -7.27
CA ALA A 416 -3.82 -17.67 -8.51
C ALA A 416 -4.19 -19.04 -9.08
N LEU A 417 -4.20 -20.09 -8.25
CA LEU A 417 -4.50 -21.46 -8.70
C LEU A 417 -5.98 -21.65 -9.00
N HIS A 418 -6.87 -21.18 -8.12
CA HIS A 418 -8.32 -21.37 -8.28
C HIS A 418 -8.82 -20.76 -9.59
N ALA A 419 -8.39 -19.53 -9.91
CA ALA A 419 -8.75 -18.86 -11.14
C ALA A 419 -8.25 -19.64 -12.37
N ARG A 420 -6.98 -20.04 -12.41
CA ARG A 420 -6.42 -20.83 -13.53
C ARG A 420 -7.17 -22.14 -13.76
N ILE A 421 -7.43 -22.90 -12.70
CA ILE A 421 -8.09 -24.21 -12.80
C ILE A 421 -9.55 -24.08 -13.26
N ILE A 422 -10.31 -23.09 -12.76
CA ILE A 422 -11.69 -22.89 -13.20
C ILE A 422 -11.78 -22.58 -14.69
N HIS A 423 -10.83 -21.82 -15.22
CA HIS A 423 -10.77 -21.43 -16.63
C HIS A 423 -10.13 -22.48 -17.54
N GLY A 424 -9.76 -23.66 -17.02
CA GLY A 424 -9.21 -24.76 -17.83
C GLY A 424 -7.73 -24.61 -18.17
N HIS A 425 -6.98 -23.91 -17.32
CA HIS A 425 -5.52 -23.79 -17.40
C HIS A 425 -4.85 -24.67 -16.34
N GLU A 426 -5.25 -25.95 -16.26
CA GLU A 426 -4.73 -26.89 -15.26
C GLU A 426 -3.23 -27.17 -15.42
N GLU A 427 -2.72 -27.16 -16.65
CA GLU A 427 -1.30 -27.36 -16.96
C GLU A 427 -0.46 -26.19 -16.43
N GLU A 428 -0.87 -24.95 -16.69
CA GLU A 428 -0.20 -23.76 -16.18
C GLU A 428 -0.26 -23.70 -14.65
N ALA A 429 -1.43 -24.01 -14.07
CA ALA A 429 -1.58 -24.10 -12.62
C ALA A 429 -0.65 -25.15 -12.00
N ALA A 430 -0.45 -26.28 -12.69
CA ALA A 430 0.46 -27.34 -12.26
C ALA A 430 1.93 -26.89 -12.29
N HIS A 431 2.38 -26.25 -13.36
CA HIS A 431 3.73 -25.66 -13.43
C HIS A 431 3.96 -24.60 -12.35
N LEU A 432 2.99 -23.70 -12.13
CA LEU A 432 3.08 -22.69 -11.09
C LEU A 432 3.12 -23.32 -9.69
N PHE A 433 2.29 -24.34 -9.44
CA PHE A 433 2.27 -25.04 -8.16
C PHE A 433 3.58 -25.80 -7.90
N HIS A 434 4.15 -26.43 -8.93
CA HIS A 434 5.48 -27.02 -8.86
C HIS A 434 6.53 -25.96 -8.49
N ALA A 435 6.59 -24.84 -9.22
CA ALA A 435 7.55 -23.76 -8.95
C ALA A 435 7.43 -23.21 -7.52
N ILE A 436 6.20 -23.05 -6.99
CA ILE A 436 5.98 -22.68 -5.58
C ILE A 436 6.63 -23.69 -4.63
N ASN A 437 6.48 -24.99 -4.90
CA ASN A 437 7.09 -26.03 -4.08
C ASN A 437 8.61 -26.03 -4.17
N SER A 438 9.17 -25.79 -5.36
CA SER A 438 10.62 -25.68 -5.58
C SER A 438 11.21 -24.50 -4.82
N VAL A 439 10.59 -23.32 -4.88
CA VAL A 439 10.99 -22.13 -4.12
C VAL A 439 10.91 -22.39 -2.61
N LEU A 440 9.82 -22.98 -2.11
CA LEU A 440 9.69 -23.32 -0.69
C LEU A 440 10.77 -24.31 -0.24
N HIS A 441 11.09 -25.30 -1.07
CA HIS A 441 12.15 -26.27 -0.79
C HIS A 441 13.52 -25.59 -0.71
N GLN A 442 13.86 -24.70 -1.65
CA GLN A 442 15.09 -23.92 -1.65
C GLN A 442 15.20 -23.04 -0.39
N TRP A 443 14.08 -22.51 0.10
CA TRP A 443 14.03 -21.75 1.36
C TRP A 443 14.09 -22.61 2.62
N GLY A 444 14.19 -23.95 2.49
CA GLY A 444 14.19 -24.89 3.60
C GLY A 444 12.83 -25.01 4.32
N ILE A 445 11.74 -24.59 3.66
CA ILE A 445 10.39 -24.63 4.20
C ILE A 445 9.68 -25.89 3.70
N PHE A 446 9.14 -26.68 4.61
CA PHE A 446 8.35 -27.86 4.25
C PHE A 446 7.04 -27.45 3.58
N SER A 447 6.90 -27.68 2.27
CA SER A 447 5.74 -27.28 1.46
C SER A 447 4.42 -27.79 2.03
N SER A 448 4.40 -29.00 2.59
CA SER A 448 3.24 -29.57 3.28
C SER A 448 2.76 -28.70 4.45
N SER A 449 3.67 -28.09 5.22
CA SER A 449 3.29 -27.20 6.32
C SER A 449 2.79 -25.84 5.82
N ALA A 450 3.41 -25.30 4.77
CA ALA A 450 3.14 -23.95 4.28
C ALA A 450 1.86 -23.85 3.44
N VAL A 451 1.56 -24.87 2.62
CA VAL A 451 0.54 -24.75 1.56
C VAL A 451 -0.69 -25.62 1.79
N THR A 452 -0.66 -26.61 2.69
CA THR A 452 -1.81 -27.54 2.92
C THR A 452 -3.13 -26.82 3.15
N GLY A 453 -3.18 -25.83 4.04
CA GLY A 453 -4.43 -25.13 4.36
C GLY A 453 -5.03 -24.40 3.16
N VAL A 454 -4.16 -23.79 2.35
CA VAL A 454 -4.53 -23.04 1.14
C VAL A 454 -4.96 -24.00 0.02
N LEU A 455 -4.25 -25.10 -0.15
CA LEU A 455 -4.56 -26.12 -1.14
C LEU A 455 -5.91 -26.77 -0.85
N LEU A 456 -6.18 -27.12 0.42
CA LEU A 456 -7.48 -27.63 0.85
C LEU A 456 -8.61 -26.63 0.60
N LYS A 457 -8.39 -25.34 0.89
CA LYS A 457 -9.36 -24.29 0.57
C LYS A 457 -9.64 -24.22 -0.93
N THR A 458 -8.60 -24.30 -1.74
CA THR A 458 -8.70 -24.31 -3.21
C THR A 458 -9.47 -25.52 -3.70
N PHE A 459 -9.12 -26.72 -3.25
CA PHE A 459 -9.76 -27.96 -3.66
C PHE A 459 -11.24 -27.97 -3.26
N ARG A 460 -11.59 -27.53 -2.05
CA ARG A 460 -13.00 -27.43 -1.62
C ARG A 460 -13.85 -26.54 -2.51
N ALA A 461 -13.27 -25.52 -3.14
CA ALA A 461 -13.97 -24.63 -4.06
C ALA A 461 -14.10 -25.21 -5.50
N LEU A 462 -13.32 -26.24 -5.84
CA LEU A 462 -13.32 -26.90 -7.14
C LEU A 462 -14.27 -28.10 -7.18
N SER A 463 -14.78 -28.41 -8.37
CA SER A 463 -15.49 -29.66 -8.64
C SER A 463 -14.54 -30.85 -8.71
N ASP A 464 -15.04 -32.07 -8.44
CA ASP A 464 -14.22 -33.28 -8.41
C ASP A 464 -13.49 -33.54 -9.74
N ILE A 465 -14.12 -33.20 -10.87
CA ILE A 465 -13.49 -33.30 -12.20
C ILE A 465 -12.30 -32.35 -12.31
N ARG A 466 -12.44 -31.09 -11.88
CA ARG A 466 -11.35 -30.11 -11.91
C ARG A 466 -10.21 -30.51 -10.98
N ARG A 467 -10.51 -31.08 -9.80
CA ARG A 467 -9.49 -31.64 -8.88
C ARG A 467 -8.71 -32.77 -9.53
N ARG A 468 -9.39 -33.72 -10.20
CA ARG A 468 -8.76 -34.81 -10.96
C ARG A 468 -7.84 -34.30 -12.06
N LEU A 469 -8.32 -33.36 -12.87
CA LEU A 469 -7.55 -32.78 -13.98
C LEU A 469 -6.30 -32.04 -13.50
N PHE A 470 -6.43 -31.25 -12.43
CA PHE A 470 -5.29 -30.56 -11.83
C PHE A 470 -4.26 -31.55 -11.26
N LEU A 471 -4.70 -32.55 -10.48
CA LEU A 471 -3.80 -33.58 -9.94
C LEU A 471 -3.07 -34.34 -11.05
N SER A 472 -3.79 -34.73 -12.11
CA SER A 472 -3.19 -35.38 -13.27
C SER A 472 -2.16 -34.50 -13.97
N SER A 473 -2.47 -33.21 -14.14
CA SER A 473 -1.56 -32.24 -14.78
C SER A 473 -0.31 -32.02 -13.92
N PHE A 474 -0.46 -31.96 -12.61
CA PHE A 474 0.63 -31.82 -11.66
C PHE A 474 1.57 -33.03 -11.68
N LEU A 475 1.04 -34.25 -11.59
CA LEU A 475 1.86 -35.47 -11.66
C LEU A 475 2.59 -35.61 -13.00
N ARG A 476 1.94 -35.20 -14.10
CA ARG A 476 2.58 -35.16 -15.41
C ARG A 476 3.73 -34.14 -15.44
N THR A 477 3.52 -32.95 -14.90
CA THR A 477 4.53 -31.89 -14.82
C THR A 477 5.78 -32.36 -14.07
N GLU A 478 5.60 -32.98 -12.89
CA GLU A 478 6.71 -33.55 -12.11
C GLU A 478 7.48 -34.62 -12.90
N SER A 479 6.75 -35.48 -13.63
CA SER A 479 7.38 -36.52 -14.46
C SER A 479 8.15 -35.94 -15.64
N GLU A 480 7.63 -34.91 -16.29
CA GLU A 480 8.26 -34.24 -17.43
C GLU A 480 9.54 -33.54 -16.99
N LEU A 481 9.51 -32.79 -15.89
CA LEU A 481 10.69 -32.08 -15.37
C LEU A 481 11.82 -33.04 -14.95
N LEU A 482 11.48 -34.14 -14.29
CA LEU A 482 12.46 -35.19 -13.95
C LEU A 482 13.04 -35.86 -15.19
N SER A 483 12.21 -36.11 -16.21
CA SER A 483 12.65 -36.67 -17.49
C SER A 483 13.59 -35.71 -18.21
N ASP A 484 13.24 -34.42 -18.28
CA ASP A 484 14.06 -33.39 -18.92
C ASP A 484 15.40 -33.23 -18.20
N ALA A 485 15.41 -33.24 -16.86
CA ALA A 485 16.62 -33.21 -16.06
C ALA A 485 17.58 -34.40 -16.35
N LEU A 486 17.02 -35.60 -16.59
CA LEU A 486 17.80 -36.80 -16.95
C LEU A 486 18.35 -36.74 -18.38
N MET A 487 17.61 -36.12 -19.30
CA MET A 487 17.93 -36.06 -20.73
C MET A 487 18.79 -34.85 -21.11
N ASN A 488 19.02 -33.91 -20.18
CA ASN A 488 19.90 -32.76 -20.40
C ASN A 488 21.34 -33.19 -20.71
N GLU A 489 21.95 -32.57 -21.71
CA GLU A 489 23.35 -32.77 -22.06
C GLU A 489 24.16 -31.46 -21.92
N PRO A 490 25.19 -31.40 -21.05
CA PRO A 490 25.62 -32.47 -20.13
C PRO A 490 24.60 -32.72 -19.00
N PHE A 491 24.59 -33.96 -18.49
CA PHE A 491 23.70 -34.34 -17.38
C PHE A 491 23.98 -33.48 -16.14
N ASP A 492 22.99 -32.65 -15.78
CA ASP A 492 23.02 -31.87 -14.56
C ASP A 492 22.49 -32.70 -13.39
N ARG A 493 23.41 -33.42 -12.77
CA ARG A 493 23.13 -34.30 -11.65
C ARG A 493 22.53 -33.55 -10.46
N ASP A 494 22.98 -32.32 -10.21
CA ASP A 494 22.61 -31.57 -9.03
C ASP A 494 21.18 -31.02 -9.20
N TYR A 495 20.84 -30.54 -10.40
CA TYR A 495 19.45 -30.21 -10.78
C TYR A 495 18.52 -31.42 -10.67
N PHE A 496 18.91 -32.59 -11.19
CA PHE A 496 18.10 -33.81 -11.07
C PHE A 496 17.83 -34.22 -9.62
N TYR A 497 18.83 -34.16 -8.73
CA TYR A 497 18.62 -34.48 -7.33
C TYR A 497 17.76 -33.45 -6.60
N MET A 498 17.86 -32.17 -6.96
CA MET A 498 16.98 -31.12 -6.45
C MET A 498 15.51 -31.42 -6.82
N GLU A 499 15.23 -31.68 -8.10
CA GLU A 499 13.87 -32.02 -8.57
C GLU A 499 13.31 -33.26 -7.86
N LEU A 500 14.14 -34.30 -7.69
CA LEU A 500 13.74 -35.49 -6.94
C LEU A 500 13.45 -35.19 -5.46
N ALA A 501 14.19 -34.28 -4.85
CA ALA A 501 13.98 -33.86 -3.46
C ALA A 501 12.68 -33.04 -3.32
N VAL A 502 12.38 -32.16 -4.26
CA VAL A 502 11.11 -31.42 -4.32
C VAL A 502 9.93 -32.39 -4.42
N GLY A 503 9.97 -33.33 -5.37
CA GLY A 503 8.89 -34.32 -5.53
C GLY A 503 8.65 -35.16 -4.26
N ARG A 504 9.72 -35.53 -3.54
CA ARG A 504 9.61 -36.20 -2.24
C ARG A 504 8.98 -35.31 -1.17
N ALA A 505 9.34 -34.03 -1.11
CA ALA A 505 8.79 -33.08 -0.14
C ALA A 505 7.29 -32.82 -0.37
N VAL A 506 6.83 -32.89 -1.62
CA VAL A 506 5.41 -32.67 -2.00
C VAL A 506 4.58 -33.96 -1.89
N SER A 507 5.19 -35.13 -1.79
CA SER A 507 4.48 -36.42 -1.69
C SER A 507 3.32 -36.45 -0.69
N PRO A 508 3.43 -35.92 0.56
CA PRO A 508 2.30 -35.85 1.48
C PRO A 508 1.14 -34.98 0.97
N LEU A 509 1.44 -33.89 0.26
CA LEU A 509 0.43 -33.04 -0.38
C LEU A 509 -0.25 -33.78 -1.54
N VAL A 510 0.50 -34.57 -2.32
CA VAL A 510 -0.07 -35.41 -3.38
C VAL A 510 -1.04 -36.45 -2.82
N THR A 511 -0.66 -37.14 -1.74
CA THR A 511 -1.55 -38.08 -1.06
C THR A 511 -2.82 -37.38 -0.55
N LEU A 512 -2.66 -36.19 0.04
CA LEU A 512 -3.79 -35.38 0.48
C LEU A 512 -4.70 -34.98 -0.69
N MET A 513 -4.13 -34.51 -1.80
CA MET A 513 -4.88 -34.17 -3.01
C MET A 513 -5.65 -35.38 -3.51
N ALA A 514 -5.00 -36.54 -3.67
CA ALA A 514 -5.62 -37.77 -4.11
C ALA A 514 -6.77 -38.24 -3.22
N SER A 515 -6.69 -38.01 -1.90
CA SER A 515 -7.77 -38.35 -0.96
C SER A 515 -8.98 -37.42 -1.02
N ASN A 516 -8.87 -36.25 -1.67
CA ASN A 516 -9.91 -35.23 -1.77
C ASN A 516 -10.45 -35.05 -3.20
N VAL A 517 -10.14 -36.00 -4.09
CA VAL A 517 -10.40 -35.97 -5.55
C VAL A 517 -11.56 -36.88 -5.94
#